data_AF-A0A2N6DZK9-F1
#
_entry.id   AF-A0A2N6DZK9-F1
#
_cell.length_a   1.000
_cell.length_b   1.000
_cell.length_c   1.000
_cell.angle_alpha   90.00
_cell.angle_beta   90.00
_cell.angle_gamma   90.00
#
_symmetry.space_group_name_H-M   'P 1'
#
loop_
_entity.id
_entity.type
_entity.pdbx_description
1 polymer ?
#
loop_
_entity_poly.entity_id
_entity_poly.type
_entity_poly.pdbx_seq_one_letter_code
_entity_poly.pdbx_strand_id
1 'polypeptide(L)' 'MKRFLQQLPWAPLIVAALLVGLAPLLPQPHLIEKAIKIATGSPMRPIDYFDILFHLFPALIALLKWRLAE' A
#
# COMPACT_ATOMS: atom_id res chain seq x y z
N MET A 1 -10.35 17.96 3.78
CA MET A 1 -9.39 16.88 3.47
C MET A 1 -7.99 17.11 4.05
N LYS A 2 -7.27 18.20 3.72
CA LYS A 2 -5.91 18.48 4.27
C LYS A 2 -5.83 18.44 5.81
N ARG A 3 -6.76 19.11 6.50
CA ARG A 3 -6.80 19.17 7.97
C ARG A 3 -6.93 17.79 8.64
N PHE A 4 -7.67 16.87 8.02
CA PHE A 4 -7.80 15.49 8.50
C PHE A 4 -6.48 14.71 8.38
N LEU A 5 -5.82 14.79 7.23
CA LEU A 5 -4.52 14.13 7.01
C LEU A 5 -3.42 14.69 7.92
N GLN A 6 -3.45 15.99 8.22
CA GLN A 6 -2.51 16.61 9.16
C GLN A 6 -2.69 16.08 10.60
N GLN A 7 -3.93 15.83 11.03
CA GLN A 7 -4.24 15.31 12.36
C GLN A 7 -3.95 13.82 12.52
N LEU A 8 -3.87 13.05 11.43
CA LEU A 8 -3.60 11.62 11.48
C LEU A 8 -2.18 11.35 12.04
N PRO A 9 -2.00 10.64 13.17
CA PRO A 9 -0.68 10.46 13.75
C PRO A 9 0.22 9.60 12.83
N TRP A 10 1.52 9.92 12.77
CA TRP A 10 2.47 9.19 11.92
C TRP A 10 2.66 7.73 12.33
N ALA A 11 2.71 7.45 13.63
CA ALA A 11 2.94 6.10 14.15
C ALA A 11 1.94 5.05 13.63
N PRO A 12 0.61 5.20 13.79
CA PRO A 12 -0.35 4.22 13.27
C PRO A 12 -0.32 4.13 11.74
N LEU A 13 -0.02 5.23 11.04
CA LEU A 13 0.07 5.24 9.59
C LEU A 13 1.28 4.44 9.07
N ILE A 14 2.44 4.63 9.70
CA ILE A 14 3.66 3.86 9.40
C ILE A 14 3.46 2.39 9.75
N VAL A 15 2.90 2.08 10.92
CA VAL A 15 2.60 0.71 11.33
C VAL A 15 1.64 0.04 10.35
N ALA A 16 0.56 0.72 9.94
CA ALA A 16 -0.37 0.20 8.95
C ALA A 16 0.29 -0.02 7.58
N ALA A 17 1.13 0.91 7.12
CA ALA A 17 1.86 0.78 5.86
C ALA A 17 2.82 -0.42 5.87
N LEU A 18 3.51 -0.66 6.99
CA LEU A 18 4.38 -1.82 7.13
C LEU A 18 3.57 -3.12 7.21
N LEU A 19 2.55 -3.18 8.07
CA LEU A 19 1.77 -4.41 8.27
C LEU A 19 0.99 -4.81 7.02
N VAL A 20 0.26 -3.87 6.42
CA VAL A 20 -0.56 -4.16 5.23
C VAL A 20 0.33 -4.28 4.00
N GLY A 21 1.30 -3.39 3.79
CA GLY A 21 2.14 -3.42 2.60
C GLY A 21 3.03 -4.67 2.50
N LEU A 22 3.47 -5.20 3.64
CA LEU A 22 4.28 -6.43 3.71
C LEU A 22 3.43 -7.71 3.82
N ALA A 23 2.09 -7.61 3.89
CA ALA A 23 1.25 -8.78 4.02
C ALA A 23 1.11 -9.56 2.70
N PRO A 24 1.01 -10.91 2.79
CA PRO A 24 1.44 -11.73 3.91
C PRO A 24 2.97 -11.79 3.96
N LEU A 25 3.57 -11.88 5.17
CA LEU A 25 5.02 -11.96 5.31
C LEU A 25 5.59 -13.26 4.71
N LEU A 26 4.80 -14.33 4.69
CA LEU A 26 5.13 -15.64 4.13
C LEU A 26 3.88 -16.22 3.42
N PRO A 27 4.03 -17.00 2.33
CA PRO A 27 5.29 -17.33 1.66
C PRO A 27 5.87 -16.16 0.85
N GLN A 28 5.04 -15.26 0.34
CA GLN A 28 5.45 -14.06 -0.39
C GLN A 28 4.43 -12.91 -0.21
N PRO A 29 4.87 -11.65 -0.06
CA PRO A 29 3.98 -10.50 -0.03
C PRO A 29 3.16 -10.35 -1.32
N HIS A 30 1.90 -9.90 -1.19
CA HIS A 30 1.01 -9.75 -2.32
C HIS A 30 1.55 -8.76 -3.36
N LEU A 31 2.17 -7.67 -2.92
CA LEU A 31 2.77 -6.69 -3.84
C LEU A 31 3.89 -7.30 -4.70
N ILE A 32 4.70 -8.19 -4.13
CA ILE A 32 5.79 -8.85 -4.86
C ILE A 32 5.21 -9.84 -5.86
N GLU A 33 4.24 -10.66 -5.45
CA GLU A 33 3.53 -11.57 -6.35
C GLU A 33 2.97 -10.83 -7.57
N LYS A 34 2.23 -9.73 -7.34
CA LYS A 34 1.61 -9.01 -8.45
C LYS A 34 2.64 -8.29 -9.32
N ALA A 35 3.73 -7.78 -8.74
CA ALA A 35 4.82 -7.19 -9.51
C ALA A 35 5.46 -8.23 -10.46
N ILE A 36 5.68 -9.45 -9.99
CA ILE A 36 6.18 -10.56 -10.82
C ILE A 36 5.18 -10.86 -11.95
N LYS A 37 3.88 -11.02 -11.63
CA LYS A 37 2.84 -11.28 -12.65
C LYS A 37 2.84 -10.23 -13.76
N ILE A 38 2.98 -8.95 -13.39
CA ILE A 38 3.06 -7.85 -14.35
C ILE A 38 4.33 -7.97 -15.21
N ALA A 39 5.48 -8.23 -14.59
CA ALA A 39 6.76 -8.36 -15.28
C ALA A 39 6.81 -9.56 -16.24
N THR A 40 6.12 -10.65 -15.92
CA THR A 40 6.07 -11.87 -16.75
C THR A 40 4.91 -11.90 -17.75
N GLY A 41 4.03 -10.89 -17.75
CA GLY A 41 2.83 -10.87 -18.59
C GLY A 41 1.79 -11.93 -18.21
N SER A 42 1.81 -12.41 -16.96
CA SER A 42 0.85 -13.40 -16.49
C SER A 42 -0.55 -12.80 -16.32
N PRO A 43 -1.64 -13.56 -16.56
CA PRO A 43 -2.99 -13.03 -16.45
C PRO A 43 -3.33 -12.46 -15.07
N MET A 44 -3.86 -11.23 -15.07
CA MET A 44 -4.35 -10.54 -13.87
C MET A 44 -5.89 -10.58 -13.85
N ARG A 45 -6.45 -10.97 -12.71
CA ARG A 45 -7.88 -10.90 -12.44
C ARG A 45 -8.23 -9.55 -11.82
N PRO A 46 -9.49 -9.08 -11.88
CA PRO A 46 -9.90 -7.83 -11.24
C PRO A 46 -9.49 -7.72 -9.76
N ILE A 47 -9.57 -8.82 -9.01
CA ILE A 47 -9.16 -8.88 -7.61
C ILE A 47 -7.67 -8.60 -7.41
N ASP A 48 -6.80 -8.94 -8.37
CA ASP A 48 -5.36 -8.70 -8.25
C ASP A 48 -5.04 -7.18 -8.27
N TYR A 49 -5.84 -6.40 -9.00
CA TYR A 49 -5.72 -4.94 -9.00
C TYR A 49 -6.23 -4.34 -7.70
N PHE A 50 -7.32 -4.89 -7.16
CA PHE A 50 -7.82 -4.49 -5.84
C PHE A 50 -6.80 -4.80 -4.75
N ASP A 51 -6.15 -5.97 -4.81
CA ASP A 51 -5.07 -6.33 -3.88
C ASP A 51 -3.93 -5.31 -3.93
N ILE A 52 -3.44 -4.93 -5.11
CA ILE A 52 -2.40 -3.90 -5.23
C ILE A 52 -2.86 -2.59 -4.57
N LEU A 53 -4.06 -2.12 -4.89
CA LEU A 53 -4.59 -0.87 -4.34
C LEU A 53 -4.72 -0.94 -2.82
N PHE A 54 -5.26 -2.03 -2.28
CA PHE A 54 -5.42 -2.24 -0.85
C PHE A 54 -4.07 -2.24 -0.12
N HIS A 55 -3.06 -2.93 -0.67
CA HIS A 55 -1.75 -3.04 -0.04
C HIS A 55 -0.94 -1.75 -0.13
N LEU A 56 -1.09 -1.00 -1.23
CA LEU A 56 -0.46 0.32 -1.38
C LEU A 56 -1.21 1.43 -0.63
N PHE A 57 -2.49 1.25 -0.29
CA PHE A 57 -3.34 2.31 0.24
C PHE A 57 -2.73 3.04 1.44
N PRO A 58 -2.26 2.37 2.52
CA PRO A 58 -1.71 3.10 3.67
C PRO A 58 -0.42 3.84 3.33
N ALA A 59 0.42 3.29 2.44
CA ALA A 59 1.64 3.94 1.97
C ALA A 59 1.34 5.18 1.11
N LEU A 60 0.30 5.12 0.27
CA LEU A 60 -0.17 6.28 -0.51
C LEU A 60 -0.72 7.39 0.40
N ILE A 61 -1.44 7.03 1.47
CA ILE A 61 -1.89 8.01 2.48
C ILE A 61 -0.69 8.63 3.22
N ALA A 62 0.34 7.84 3.57
CA ALA A 62 1.57 8.34 4.17
C ALA A 62 2.32 9.31 3.26
N LEU A 63 2.47 8.96 1.98
CA LEU A 63 3.08 9.81 0.97
C LEU A 63 2.30 11.11 0.77
N LEU A 64 0.97 11.03 0.70
CA LEU A 64 0.11 12.21 0.57
C LEU A 64 0.22 13.12 1.80
N LYS A 65 0.25 12.55 3.01
CA LYS A 65 0.47 13.31 4.25
C LYS A 65 1.82 14.02 4.23
N TRP A 66 2.89 13.34 3.82
CA TRP A 66 4.23 13.94 3.67
C TRP A 66 4.16 15.14 2.74
N ARG A 67 3.67 14.94 1.51
CA ARG A 67 3.59 15.99 0.47
C ARG A 67 2.74 17.21 0.87
N LEU A 68 1.86 17.06 1.85
CA LEU A 68 1.01 18.14 2.39
C LEU A 68 1.54 18.76 3.68
N ALA A 69 2.61 18.19 4.26
CA ALA A 69 3.32 18.72 5.41
C ALA A 69 4.54 19.57 4.99
N GLU A 70 5.03 19.38 3.76
CA GLU A 70 5.83 20.35 2.99
C GLU A 70 4.96 21.55 2.56
#